data_AF-A0A3P8ZRB1-F1
#
_entry.id   AF-A0A3P8ZRB1-F1
#
_cell.length_a   1.000
_cell.length_b   1.000
_cell.length_c   1.000
_cell.angle_alpha   90.00
_cell.angle_beta   90.00
_cell.angle_gamma   90.00
#
_symmetry.space_group_name_H-M   'P 1'
#
loop_
_entity.id
_entity.type
_entity.pdbx_description
1 polymer ?
#
loop_
_entity_poly.entity_id
_entity_poly.type
_entity_poly.pdbx_seq_one_letter_code
_entity_poly.pdbx_strand_id
1 'polypeptide(L)'
;MDKSRGDPKPCEPLIRCLTGLHEALKVSSLSAMVSRLEMIAKQRGMGSHLSHTETTCYLTADMFYIEVLLLPGGGVEKVKVAQHGEALMSNESLLQLLRSKKFEEFSVKLEDLISLYNIPGDNETKIKVYTALQCLGKDLQKISHLPRPLREYNVQVDMILNGRIGYLTGGIEGIPMTIQYYISPSDILLELSDSERDRVDRVALVTVGPTDCTYKLQMASLIPQPPEIDAHGLPLFIPLCDVPSEMVSACFQLKLHPPLPMFRFFIKMLREITDIVIADADLQWAPFPQLLWMLLREKRDNQTWDGQDAHFFVPLPGREMHSYVFPGAAWNQAALKGALVCTIPFTHPAHVPPLLELLRHQCAINTLLASCITSHRPSPDLVCELHCEVLPESNSSVSLTFHLPYSDSLSVLLVNVSDSRRLICSLFEAGSEDRSMNEYISKVLKRCMSFPVTMRALKGRLAKRRSGISIPACSFTVSGGDENPASVPMICETENNSTSGPGPETDDIPITQSTPSVFSQDAMELNATPMEAELAYCMSVDTSQSVTEVNTKPLTHPYLCVSVGVYSHWMANNQLPEVL
;
A
#
# COMPACT_ATOMS: atom_id res chain seq x y z
N MET A 1 4.52 57.86 -30.05
CA MET A 1 3.27 57.35 -29.43
C MET A 1 3.00 55.99 -30.05
N ASP A 2 3.63 54.94 -29.52
CA ASP A 2 3.38 53.56 -29.94
C ASP A 2 2.29 52.97 -29.03
N LYS A 3 1.12 52.71 -29.61
CA LYS A 3 0.07 51.92 -28.97
C LYS A 3 0.24 50.47 -29.42
N SER A 4 0.72 49.63 -28.49
CA SER A 4 0.68 48.18 -28.63
C SER A 4 -0.78 47.71 -28.78
N ARG A 5 -1.07 47.02 -29.87
CA ARG A 5 -2.30 46.23 -30.01
C ARG A 5 -2.22 45.09 -29.01
N GLY A 6 -2.99 45.17 -27.93
CA GLY A 6 -3.21 44.05 -27.03
C GLY A 6 -4.02 42.96 -27.74
N ASP A 7 -3.56 41.72 -27.65
CA ASP A 7 -4.31 40.56 -28.11
C ASP A 7 -5.72 40.53 -27.47
N PRO A 8 -6.78 40.26 -28.25
CA PRO A 8 -8.13 40.22 -27.71
C PRO A 8 -8.28 39.03 -26.78
N LYS A 9 -8.57 39.29 -25.49
CA LYS A 9 -8.98 38.25 -24.54
C LYS A 9 -10.16 37.45 -25.13
N PRO A 10 -10.08 36.12 -25.18
CA PRO A 10 -11.11 35.32 -25.83
C PRO A 10 -12.43 35.37 -25.04
N CYS A 11 -13.54 35.47 -25.77
CA CYS A 11 -14.89 35.57 -25.21
C CYS A 11 -15.30 34.27 -24.51
N GLU A 12 -15.36 34.29 -23.19
CA GLU A 12 -15.59 33.11 -22.33
C GLU A 12 -16.93 32.37 -22.60
N PRO A 13 -18.05 33.06 -22.89
CA PRO A 13 -19.28 32.40 -23.34
C PRO A 13 -19.13 31.66 -24.67
N LEU A 14 -18.33 32.21 -25.60
CA LEU A 14 -18.09 31.62 -26.91
C LEU A 14 -17.23 30.36 -26.78
N ILE A 15 -16.21 30.38 -25.90
CA ILE A 15 -15.41 29.20 -25.57
C ILE A 15 -16.32 28.11 -25.00
N ARG A 16 -17.16 28.42 -24.01
CA ARG A 16 -18.11 27.44 -23.43
C ARG A 16 -19.05 26.84 -24.47
N CYS A 17 -19.62 27.67 -25.35
CA CYS A 17 -20.49 27.19 -26.43
C CYS A 17 -19.75 26.29 -27.41
N LEU A 18 -18.53 26.67 -27.83
CA LEU A 18 -17.71 25.86 -28.72
C LEU A 18 -17.31 24.53 -28.08
N THR A 19 -16.92 24.53 -26.81
CA THR A 19 -16.61 23.31 -26.06
C THR A 19 -17.82 22.37 -25.99
N GLY A 20 -18.99 22.88 -25.61
CA GLY A 20 -20.22 22.07 -25.54
C GLY A 20 -20.66 21.52 -26.91
N LEU A 21 -20.47 22.27 -27.99
CA LEU A 21 -20.76 21.82 -29.35
C LEU A 21 -19.78 20.72 -29.79
N HIS A 22 -18.48 20.86 -29.46
CA HIS A 22 -17.45 19.87 -29.75
C HIS A 22 -17.60 18.59 -28.93
N GLU A 23 -18.23 18.65 -27.75
CA GLU A 23 -18.59 17.48 -26.94
C GLU A 23 -19.78 16.71 -27.52
N ALA A 24 -20.73 17.41 -28.13
CA ALA A 24 -21.90 16.80 -28.77
C ALA A 24 -21.60 16.18 -30.15
N LEU A 25 -20.50 16.59 -30.80
CA LEU A 25 -20.11 16.09 -32.12
C LEU A 25 -19.49 14.69 -32.04
N LYS A 26 -20.04 13.75 -32.82
CA LYS A 26 -19.43 12.42 -32.99
C LYS A 26 -18.14 12.55 -33.80
N VAL A 27 -17.02 12.18 -33.20
CA VAL A 27 -15.73 12.10 -33.89
C VAL A 27 -15.77 10.92 -34.87
N SER A 28 -15.83 11.20 -36.17
CA SER A 28 -15.91 10.20 -37.25
C SER A 28 -14.99 10.49 -38.44
N SER A 29 -14.05 11.42 -38.28
CA SER A 29 -13.07 11.80 -39.31
C SER A 29 -11.74 12.15 -38.65
N LEU A 30 -10.65 12.09 -39.43
CA LEU A 30 -9.32 12.44 -38.97
C LEU A 30 -9.25 13.89 -38.44
N SER A 31 -9.80 14.85 -39.18
CA SER A 31 -9.82 16.25 -38.75
C SER A 31 -10.59 16.48 -37.44
N ALA A 32 -11.74 15.81 -37.27
CA ALA A 32 -12.50 15.89 -36.03
C ALA A 32 -11.74 15.31 -34.84
N MET A 33 -10.98 14.22 -35.04
CA MET A 33 -10.15 13.64 -33.98
C MET A 33 -8.99 14.56 -33.61
N VAL A 34 -8.29 15.11 -34.60
CA VAL A 34 -7.21 16.09 -34.37
C VAL A 34 -7.74 17.30 -33.62
N SER A 35 -8.82 17.92 -34.07
CA SER A 35 -9.42 19.08 -33.37
C SER A 35 -9.83 18.76 -31.94
N ARG A 36 -10.36 17.55 -31.67
CA ARG A 36 -10.69 17.11 -30.31
C ARG A 36 -9.45 16.98 -29.43
N LEU A 37 -8.37 16.38 -29.96
CA LEU A 37 -7.10 16.24 -29.24
C LEU A 37 -6.43 17.59 -28.98
N GLU A 38 -6.40 18.49 -29.96
CA GLU A 38 -5.89 19.86 -29.82
C GLU A 38 -6.69 20.65 -28.77
N MET A 39 -8.01 20.49 -28.74
CA MET A 39 -8.86 21.13 -27.74
C MET A 39 -8.54 20.62 -26.33
N ILE A 40 -8.41 19.30 -26.15
CA ILE A 40 -8.05 18.70 -24.86
C ILE A 40 -6.66 19.18 -24.43
N ALA A 41 -5.66 19.13 -25.31
CA ALA A 41 -4.31 19.60 -25.03
C ALA A 41 -4.31 21.06 -24.60
N LYS A 42 -4.99 21.92 -25.35
CA LYS A 42 -5.11 23.36 -25.03
C LYS A 42 -5.81 23.60 -23.69
N GLN A 43 -6.86 22.85 -23.37
CA GLN A 43 -7.55 22.93 -22.07
C GLN A 43 -6.63 22.55 -20.91
N ARG A 44 -5.66 21.65 -21.14
CA ARG A 44 -4.66 21.22 -20.17
C ARG A 44 -3.34 22.00 -20.24
N GLY A 45 -3.27 23.06 -21.05
CA GLY A 45 -2.07 23.89 -21.18
C GLY A 45 -0.92 23.23 -21.95
N MET A 46 -1.18 22.15 -22.68
CA MET A 46 -0.20 21.47 -23.55
C MET A 46 -0.17 22.08 -24.95
N GLY A 47 0.98 21.97 -25.59
CA GLY A 47 1.12 22.21 -27.03
C GLY A 47 0.58 21.04 -27.84
N SER A 48 0.08 21.32 -29.05
CA SER A 48 -0.34 20.29 -30.00
C SER A 48 0.09 20.64 -31.41
N HIS A 49 0.55 19.66 -32.17
CA HIS A 49 0.82 19.81 -33.60
C HIS A 49 0.65 18.50 -34.36
N LEU A 50 0.36 18.61 -35.66
CA LEU A 50 0.22 17.46 -36.55
C LEU A 50 1.52 17.23 -37.33
N SER A 51 1.85 15.96 -37.59
CA SER A 51 3.01 15.60 -38.43
C SER A 51 2.88 16.15 -39.84
N HIS A 52 4.01 16.29 -40.55
CA HIS A 52 4.03 16.63 -41.98
C HIS A 52 3.28 15.62 -42.86
N THR A 53 3.11 14.37 -42.38
CA THR A 53 2.35 13.32 -43.06
C THR A 53 0.85 13.35 -42.73
N GLU A 54 0.42 14.26 -41.86
CA GLU A 54 -0.97 14.44 -41.38
C GLU A 54 -1.59 13.20 -40.71
N THR A 55 -0.77 12.26 -40.27
CA THR A 55 -1.21 10.98 -39.67
C THR A 55 -0.90 10.86 -38.18
N THR A 56 0.01 11.69 -37.64
CA THR A 56 0.40 11.62 -36.23
C THR A 56 0.14 12.96 -35.54
N CYS A 57 -0.65 12.94 -34.48
CA CYS A 57 -0.87 14.10 -33.62
C CYS A 57 0.08 14.04 -32.43
N TYR A 58 0.82 15.11 -32.20
CA TYR A 58 1.75 15.26 -31.09
C TYR A 58 1.13 16.15 -30.02
N LEU A 59 1.11 15.67 -28.77
CA LEU A 59 0.74 16.47 -27.59
C LEU A 59 2.00 16.67 -26.75
N THR A 60 2.44 17.91 -26.58
CA THR A 60 3.73 18.25 -25.96
C THR A 60 3.52 18.96 -24.63
N ALA A 61 4.12 18.44 -23.57
CA ALA A 61 4.33 19.11 -22.29
C ALA A 61 5.83 19.36 -22.09
N ASP A 62 6.20 19.97 -20.96
CA ASP A 62 7.58 20.38 -20.70
C ASP A 62 8.56 19.21 -20.65
N MET A 63 8.19 18.11 -20.00
CA MET A 63 9.09 16.98 -19.72
C MET A 63 8.74 15.69 -20.47
N PHE A 64 7.65 15.70 -21.23
CA PHE A 64 7.22 14.56 -22.03
C PHE A 64 6.38 15.00 -23.23
N TYR A 65 6.28 14.13 -24.22
CA TYR A 65 5.33 14.27 -25.32
C TYR A 65 4.63 12.95 -25.61
N ILE A 66 3.46 13.05 -26.23
CA ILE A 66 2.60 11.93 -26.62
C ILE A 66 2.46 11.94 -28.13
N GLU A 67 2.73 10.79 -28.75
CA GLU A 67 2.44 10.54 -30.17
C GLU A 67 1.14 9.75 -30.29
N VAL A 68 0.17 10.30 -31.02
CA VAL A 68 -1.09 9.63 -31.33
C VAL A 68 -1.13 9.36 -32.82
N LEU A 69 -0.98 8.11 -33.22
CA LEU A 69 -1.09 7.67 -34.61
C LEU A 69 -2.56 7.47 -34.97
N LEU A 70 -3.02 8.22 -35.98
CA LEU A 70 -4.41 8.30 -36.40
C LEU A 70 -4.64 7.56 -37.71
N LEU A 71 -5.81 6.93 -37.82
CA LEU A 71 -6.31 6.33 -39.05
C LEU A 71 -7.15 7.34 -39.83
N PRO A 72 -7.28 7.21 -41.18
CA PRO A 72 -8.05 8.15 -42.00
C PRO A 72 -9.52 8.35 -41.55
N GLY A 73 -10.12 7.33 -40.94
CA GLY A 73 -11.48 7.39 -40.38
C GLY A 73 -11.62 8.06 -39.01
N GLY A 74 -10.55 8.67 -38.48
CA GLY A 74 -10.53 9.25 -37.13
C GLY A 74 -10.38 8.21 -36.01
N GLY A 75 -10.02 6.97 -36.34
CA GLY A 75 -9.63 5.96 -35.35
C GLY A 75 -8.20 6.18 -34.85
N VAL A 76 -7.86 5.59 -33.70
CA VAL A 76 -6.50 5.64 -33.14
C VAL A 76 -5.85 4.28 -33.25
N GLU A 77 -4.73 4.23 -33.98
CA GLU A 77 -3.96 3.00 -34.19
C GLU A 77 -3.03 2.75 -33.01
N LYS A 78 -2.27 3.76 -32.58
CA LYS A 78 -1.25 3.64 -31.55
C LYS A 78 -1.11 4.92 -30.75
N VAL A 79 -0.85 4.79 -29.46
CA VAL A 79 -0.43 5.91 -28.59
C VAL A 79 0.92 5.56 -27.99
N LYS A 80 1.86 6.50 -28.06
CA LYS A 80 3.16 6.39 -27.41
C LYS A 80 3.46 7.60 -26.56
N VAL A 81 4.19 7.40 -25.48
CA VAL A 81 4.67 8.45 -24.57
C VAL A 81 6.19 8.40 -24.53
N ALA A 82 6.83 9.56 -24.62
CA ALA A 82 8.26 9.69 -24.43
C ALA A 82 8.56 10.80 -23.44
N GLN A 83 9.34 10.46 -22.41
CA GLN A 83 9.90 11.43 -21.48
C GLN A 83 11.20 11.99 -22.04
N HIS A 84 11.65 13.11 -21.49
CA HIS A 84 12.88 13.77 -21.91
C HIS A 84 14.08 12.80 -21.88
N GLY A 85 14.71 12.57 -23.04
CA GLY A 85 15.88 11.70 -23.16
C GLY A 85 15.59 10.19 -23.14
N GLU A 86 14.32 9.78 -23.09
CA GLU A 86 13.91 8.36 -23.08
C GLU A 86 13.32 7.91 -24.43
N ALA A 87 13.23 6.59 -24.60
CA ALA A 87 12.62 5.98 -25.78
C ALA A 87 11.09 6.09 -25.73
N LEU A 88 10.46 6.10 -26.91
CA LEU A 88 9.00 6.05 -27.05
C LEU A 88 8.44 4.71 -26.57
N MET A 89 7.57 4.77 -25.56
CA MET A 89 6.89 3.61 -25.00
C MET A 89 5.41 3.60 -25.41
N SER A 90 4.88 2.45 -25.81
CA SER A 90 3.43 2.31 -26.04
C SER A 90 2.67 2.50 -24.73
N ASN A 91 1.52 3.16 -24.80
CA ASN A 91 0.61 3.31 -23.66
C ASN A 91 -0.78 2.77 -24.07
N GLU A 92 -1.08 1.55 -23.64
CA GLU A 92 -2.33 0.85 -23.98
C GLU A 92 -3.53 1.48 -23.27
N SER A 93 -3.32 1.98 -22.05
CA SER A 93 -4.35 2.64 -21.25
C SER A 93 -4.92 3.89 -21.95
N LEU A 94 -4.05 4.77 -22.49
CA LEU A 94 -4.46 5.96 -23.24
C LEU A 94 -5.03 5.57 -24.61
N LEU A 95 -4.45 4.57 -25.26
CA LEU A 95 -4.95 4.03 -26.54
C LEU A 95 -6.39 3.53 -26.41
N GLN A 96 -6.71 2.77 -25.37
CA GLN A 96 -8.04 2.21 -25.14
C GLN A 96 -9.08 3.32 -24.87
N LEU A 97 -8.71 4.36 -24.11
CA LEU A 97 -9.60 5.50 -23.88
C LEU A 97 -9.94 6.24 -25.18
N LEU A 98 -8.93 6.49 -26.02
CA LEU A 98 -9.15 7.16 -27.31
C LEU A 98 -9.93 6.29 -28.30
N ARG A 99 -9.64 4.99 -28.39
CA ARG A 99 -10.41 4.03 -29.23
C ARG A 99 -11.87 3.95 -28.79
N SER A 100 -12.12 3.99 -27.48
CA SER A 100 -13.45 4.00 -26.89
C SER A 100 -14.12 5.36 -26.90
N LYS A 101 -13.46 6.40 -27.44
CA LYS A 101 -13.92 7.81 -27.47
C LYS A 101 -14.28 8.36 -26.08
N LYS A 102 -13.64 7.84 -25.04
CA LYS A 102 -13.76 8.30 -23.64
C LYS A 102 -12.86 9.50 -23.41
N PHE A 103 -13.16 10.60 -24.08
CA PHE A 103 -12.32 11.81 -24.08
C PHE A 103 -12.21 12.48 -22.72
N GLU A 104 -13.25 12.38 -21.88
CA GLU A 104 -13.22 12.94 -20.53
C GLU A 104 -12.25 12.18 -19.63
N GLU A 105 -12.36 10.85 -19.59
CA GLU A 105 -11.42 9.99 -18.87
C GLU A 105 -9.98 10.16 -19.39
N PHE A 106 -9.81 10.34 -20.71
CA PHE A 106 -8.50 10.64 -21.32
C PHE A 106 -7.97 12.00 -20.83
N SER A 107 -8.82 13.02 -20.79
CA SER A 107 -8.48 14.36 -20.31
C SER A 107 -8.03 14.34 -18.85
N VAL A 108 -8.71 13.57 -18.00
CA VAL A 108 -8.32 13.36 -16.59
C VAL A 108 -6.97 12.64 -16.50
N LYS A 109 -6.76 11.53 -17.23
CA LYS A 109 -5.46 10.83 -17.23
C LYS A 109 -4.32 11.71 -17.72
N LEU A 110 -4.59 12.60 -18.68
CA LEU A 110 -3.59 13.55 -19.17
C LEU A 110 -3.23 14.59 -18.11
N GLU A 111 -4.22 15.11 -17.38
CA GLU A 111 -4.01 15.98 -16.23
C GLU A 111 -3.21 15.29 -15.12
N ASP A 112 -3.52 14.02 -14.82
CA ASP A 112 -2.76 13.21 -13.87
C ASP A 112 -1.29 13.09 -14.32
N LEU A 113 -1.05 12.77 -15.60
CA LEU A 113 0.30 12.65 -16.16
C LEU A 113 1.07 13.99 -16.09
N ILE A 114 0.44 15.11 -16.42
CA ILE A 114 1.04 16.45 -16.28
C ILE A 114 1.41 16.71 -14.82
N SER A 115 0.52 16.35 -13.87
CA SER A 115 0.76 16.57 -12.44
C SER A 115 1.97 15.80 -11.90
N LEU A 116 2.32 14.66 -12.51
CA LEU A 116 3.43 13.81 -12.10
C LEU A 116 4.79 14.35 -12.55
N TYR A 117 4.82 15.16 -13.60
CA TYR A 117 6.03 15.75 -14.19
C TYR A 117 6.08 17.28 -14.08
N ASN A 118 5.39 17.85 -13.09
CA ASN A 118 5.41 19.29 -12.82
C ASN A 118 6.70 19.71 -12.11
N ILE A 119 7.80 19.73 -12.87
CA ILE A 119 9.13 20.09 -12.36
C ILE A 119 9.27 21.62 -12.33
N PRO A 120 9.66 22.24 -11.20
CA PRO A 120 9.85 23.68 -11.10
C PRO A 120 11.09 24.17 -11.85
N GLY A 121 11.09 25.46 -12.20
CA GLY A 121 12.26 26.16 -12.74
C GLY A 121 12.22 26.35 -14.26
N ASP A 122 13.33 26.83 -14.81
CA ASP A 122 13.56 26.95 -16.24
C ASP A 122 13.94 25.60 -16.87
N ASN A 123 14.05 25.54 -18.19
CA ASN A 123 14.34 24.28 -18.90
C ASN A 123 15.67 23.65 -18.46
N GLU A 124 16.69 24.45 -18.14
CA GLU A 124 17.96 23.92 -17.65
C GLU A 124 17.80 23.27 -16.28
N THR A 125 17.13 23.95 -15.34
CA THR A 125 16.84 23.40 -14.01
C THR A 125 15.98 22.14 -14.11
N LYS A 126 14.97 22.12 -14.98
CA LYS A 126 14.10 20.96 -15.20
C LYS A 126 14.88 19.73 -15.65
N ILE A 127 15.80 19.89 -16.61
CA ILE A 127 16.65 18.80 -17.09
C ILE A 127 17.55 18.28 -15.97
N LYS A 128 18.14 19.17 -15.16
CA LYS A 128 18.98 18.78 -14.02
C LYS A 128 18.19 17.99 -12.97
N VAL A 129 17.03 18.50 -12.58
CA VAL A 129 16.14 17.85 -11.61
C VAL A 129 15.67 16.48 -12.10
N TYR A 130 15.32 16.36 -13.38
CA TYR A 130 14.93 15.09 -13.98
C TYR A 130 16.10 14.08 -14.03
N THR A 131 17.30 14.55 -14.35
CA THR A 131 18.52 13.73 -14.28
C THR A 131 18.75 13.21 -12.86
N ALA A 132 18.56 14.07 -11.84
CA ALA A 132 18.65 13.66 -10.45
C ALA A 132 17.62 12.58 -10.08
N LEU A 133 16.39 12.69 -10.58
CA LEU A 133 15.33 11.68 -10.41
C LEU A 133 15.71 10.34 -11.05
N GLN A 134 16.31 10.35 -12.25
CA GLN A 134 16.79 9.13 -12.90
C GLN A 134 17.95 8.48 -12.13
N CYS A 135 18.88 9.28 -11.60
CA CYS A 135 19.95 8.78 -10.74
C CYS A 135 19.39 8.16 -9.45
N LEU A 136 18.41 8.81 -8.81
CA LEU A 136 17.71 8.28 -7.65
C LEU A 136 17.05 6.94 -7.99
N GLY A 137 16.31 6.86 -9.10
CA GLY A 137 15.63 5.63 -9.51
C GLY A 137 16.58 4.45 -9.68
N LYS A 138 17.76 4.68 -10.28
CA LYS A 138 18.82 3.66 -10.39
C LYS A 138 19.33 3.22 -9.01
N ASP A 139 19.51 4.15 -8.08
CA ASP A 139 19.94 3.81 -6.73
C ASP A 139 18.87 3.01 -5.98
N LEU A 140 17.60 3.41 -6.04
CA LEU A 140 16.50 2.65 -5.45
C LEU A 140 16.40 1.23 -6.03
N GLN A 141 16.61 1.08 -7.34
CA GLN A 141 16.68 -0.22 -7.98
C GLN A 141 17.85 -1.07 -7.45
N LYS A 142 19.04 -0.48 -7.29
CA LYS A 142 20.18 -1.19 -6.67
C LYS A 142 19.86 -1.62 -5.23
N ILE A 143 19.24 -0.76 -4.42
CA ILE A 143 18.86 -1.08 -3.03
C ILE A 143 17.87 -2.24 -3.00
N SER A 144 16.92 -2.28 -3.94
CA SER A 144 15.91 -3.34 -4.03
C SER A 144 16.54 -4.72 -4.24
N HIS A 145 17.69 -4.80 -4.92
CA HIS A 145 18.40 -6.04 -5.21
C HIS A 145 19.47 -6.43 -4.18
N LEU A 146 19.69 -5.62 -3.14
CA LEU A 146 20.68 -5.96 -2.12
C LEU A 146 20.30 -7.27 -1.40
N PRO A 147 21.26 -8.16 -1.10
CA PRO A 147 20.96 -9.44 -0.45
C PRO A 147 20.23 -9.26 0.88
N ARG A 148 19.19 -10.06 1.12
CA ARG A 148 18.48 -10.13 2.42
C ARG A 148 17.86 -11.51 2.63
N PRO A 149 17.66 -11.95 3.88
CA PRO A 149 16.88 -13.16 4.14
C PRO A 149 15.41 -12.92 3.77
N LEU A 150 14.80 -13.93 3.13
CA LEU A 150 13.36 -13.97 2.88
C LEU A 150 12.62 -14.30 4.18
N ARG A 151 11.44 -13.71 4.38
CA ARG A 151 10.57 -13.96 5.54
C ARG A 151 9.24 -14.58 5.14
N GLU A 152 8.76 -14.29 3.94
CA GLU A 152 7.57 -14.90 3.33
C GLU A 152 7.97 -15.83 2.17
N TYR A 153 7.15 -16.86 1.94
CA TYR A 153 7.35 -17.79 0.82
C TYR A 153 7.04 -17.12 -0.54
N ASN A 154 5.97 -16.31 -0.58
CA ASN A 154 5.67 -15.52 -1.76
C ASN A 154 6.66 -14.36 -1.86
N VAL A 155 7.54 -14.42 -2.86
CA VAL A 155 8.63 -13.45 -3.08
C VAL A 155 8.11 -12.03 -3.25
N GLN A 156 6.99 -11.84 -3.97
CA GLN A 156 6.42 -10.51 -4.17
C GLN A 156 5.87 -9.93 -2.86
N VAL A 157 5.10 -10.70 -2.10
CA VAL A 157 4.61 -10.30 -0.77
C VAL A 157 5.78 -10.00 0.16
N ASP A 158 6.82 -10.83 0.11
CA ASP A 158 8.04 -10.61 0.89
C ASP A 158 8.74 -9.29 0.50
N MET A 159 8.82 -8.98 -0.79
CA MET A 159 9.36 -7.70 -1.27
C MET A 159 8.51 -6.52 -0.79
N ILE A 160 7.19 -6.61 -0.85
CA ILE A 160 6.26 -5.56 -0.42
C ILE A 160 6.41 -5.28 1.08
N LEU A 161 6.37 -6.32 1.92
CA LEU A 161 6.29 -6.17 3.38
C LEU A 161 7.64 -6.14 4.10
N ASN A 162 8.65 -6.81 3.53
CA ASN A 162 9.97 -7.01 4.16
C ASN A 162 11.14 -6.47 3.30
N GLY A 163 10.88 -6.05 2.06
CA GLY A 163 11.89 -5.43 1.20
C GLY A 163 12.29 -4.03 1.68
N ARG A 164 13.56 -3.67 1.52
CA ARG A 164 14.11 -2.35 1.91
C ARG A 164 13.39 -1.18 1.22
N ILE A 165 13.02 -1.36 -0.04
CA ILE A 165 12.36 -0.35 -0.88
C ILE A 165 10.94 -0.80 -1.28
N GLY A 166 10.41 -1.87 -0.70
CA GLY A 166 9.14 -2.46 -1.18
C GLY A 166 9.31 -3.16 -2.53
N TYR A 167 8.18 -3.45 -3.18
CA TYR A 167 8.18 -3.97 -4.55
C TYR A 167 8.23 -2.81 -5.53
N LEU A 168 9.37 -2.68 -6.22
CA LEU A 168 9.66 -1.59 -7.13
C LEU A 168 9.25 -1.95 -8.56
N THR A 169 8.35 -1.16 -9.13
CA THR A 169 8.00 -1.24 -10.56
C THR A 169 8.64 -0.07 -11.28
N GLY A 170 9.38 -0.35 -12.35
CA GLY A 170 9.94 0.68 -13.23
C GLY A 170 8.83 1.56 -13.83
N GLY A 171 9.19 2.74 -14.32
CA GLY A 171 8.21 3.59 -15.00
C GLY A 171 7.71 2.90 -16.27
N ILE A 172 6.47 2.40 -16.25
CA ILE A 172 5.82 1.76 -17.40
C ILE A 172 4.79 2.76 -17.97
N GLU A 173 4.72 2.85 -19.30
CA GLU A 173 3.76 3.71 -20.02
C GLU A 173 3.79 5.20 -19.68
N GLY A 174 4.91 5.72 -19.15
CA GLY A 174 5.03 7.12 -18.75
C GLY A 174 4.60 7.41 -17.32
N ILE A 175 4.23 6.39 -16.53
CA ILE A 175 4.02 6.52 -15.08
C ILE A 175 5.39 6.58 -14.39
N PRO A 176 5.60 7.43 -13.38
CA PRO A 176 6.82 7.42 -12.58
C PRO A 176 7.07 6.07 -11.92
N MET A 177 8.32 5.84 -11.52
CA MET A 177 8.70 4.69 -10.72
C MET A 177 7.78 4.54 -9.51
N THR A 178 7.26 3.34 -9.30
CA THR A 178 6.23 3.07 -8.28
C THR A 178 6.74 2.05 -7.28
N ILE A 179 6.53 2.33 -6.00
CA ILE A 179 6.87 1.47 -4.87
C ILE A 179 5.59 0.95 -4.23
N GLN A 180 5.32 -0.34 -4.32
CA GLN A 180 4.30 -0.97 -3.48
C GLN A 180 4.92 -1.33 -2.12
N TYR A 181 4.44 -0.70 -1.06
CA TYR A 181 5.06 -0.78 0.27
C TYR A 181 4.24 -1.53 1.30
N TYR A 182 2.95 -1.77 1.06
CA TYR A 182 2.10 -2.53 1.97
C TYR A 182 0.98 -3.27 1.23
N ILE A 183 0.65 -4.47 1.73
CA ILE A 183 -0.50 -5.26 1.31
C ILE A 183 -1.08 -5.96 2.55
N SER A 184 -2.39 -5.95 2.74
CA SER A 184 -3.00 -6.62 3.90
C SER A 184 -3.20 -8.13 3.63
N PRO A 185 -3.28 -8.98 4.68
CA PRO A 185 -3.62 -10.40 4.49
C PRO A 185 -4.95 -10.62 3.77
N SER A 186 -5.92 -9.73 3.96
CA SER A 186 -7.21 -9.81 3.26
C SER A 186 -7.04 -9.57 1.76
N ASP A 187 -6.19 -8.62 1.38
CA ASP A 187 -5.91 -8.30 -0.02
C ASP A 187 -5.12 -9.43 -0.69
N ILE A 188 -4.14 -10.04 0.00
CA ILE A 188 -3.40 -11.22 -0.50
C ILE A 188 -4.37 -12.37 -0.83
N LEU A 189 -5.37 -12.62 0.01
CA LEU A 189 -6.37 -13.65 -0.23
C LEU A 189 -7.26 -13.32 -1.45
N LEU A 190 -7.53 -12.04 -1.69
CA LEU A 190 -8.26 -11.62 -2.88
C LEU A 190 -7.45 -11.87 -4.16
N GLU A 191 -6.12 -11.71 -4.13
CA GLU A 191 -5.25 -12.03 -5.28
C GLU A 191 -5.38 -13.48 -5.74
N LEU A 192 -5.49 -14.41 -4.77
CA LEU A 192 -5.63 -15.84 -5.06
C LEU A 192 -7.02 -16.20 -5.61
N SER A 193 -8.00 -15.32 -5.46
CA SER A 193 -9.40 -15.56 -5.83
C SER A 193 -9.80 -15.05 -7.21
N ASP A 194 -8.86 -14.43 -7.95
CA ASP A 194 -9.05 -13.85 -9.30
C ASP A 194 -10.27 -12.91 -9.42
N SER A 195 -10.71 -12.34 -8.29
CA SER A 195 -11.84 -11.41 -8.26
C SER A 195 -11.33 -9.99 -8.46
N GLU A 196 -11.75 -9.32 -9.53
CA GLU A 196 -11.51 -7.89 -9.84
C GLU A 196 -12.23 -6.95 -8.84
N ARG A 197 -12.22 -7.25 -7.54
CA ARG A 197 -12.65 -6.30 -6.52
C ARG A 197 -11.59 -5.23 -6.31
N ASP A 198 -12.05 -4.08 -5.83
CA ASP A 198 -11.33 -2.83 -5.62
C ASP A 198 -10.12 -3.03 -4.69
N ARG A 199 -9.00 -3.51 -5.24
CA ARG A 199 -7.72 -3.66 -4.55
C ARG A 199 -7.25 -2.28 -4.15
N VAL A 200 -6.99 -2.08 -2.86
CA VAL A 200 -6.38 -0.83 -2.39
C VAL A 200 -4.89 -1.05 -2.24
N ASP A 201 -4.19 -1.20 -3.36
CA ASP A 201 -2.74 -1.29 -3.37
C ASP A 201 -2.15 -0.03 -2.73
N ARG A 202 -1.33 -0.20 -1.70
CA ARG A 202 -0.64 0.91 -1.04
C ARG A 202 0.66 1.16 -1.77
N VAL A 203 0.61 2.12 -2.68
CA VAL A 203 1.73 2.48 -3.55
C VAL A 203 2.19 3.90 -3.31
N ALA A 204 3.47 4.15 -3.56
CA ALA A 204 4.08 5.46 -3.57
C ALA A 204 4.74 5.69 -4.93
N LEU A 205 4.33 6.75 -5.63
CA LEU A 205 5.00 7.18 -6.85
C LEU A 205 6.21 8.05 -6.47
N VAL A 206 7.37 7.76 -7.07
CA VAL A 206 8.59 8.52 -6.87
C VAL A 206 8.62 9.66 -7.89
N THR A 207 8.38 10.88 -7.41
CA THR A 207 8.29 12.10 -8.23
C THR A 207 9.22 13.19 -7.70
N VAL A 208 9.14 14.38 -8.29
CA VAL A 208 9.80 15.59 -7.81
C VAL A 208 8.74 16.66 -7.60
N GLY A 209 8.91 17.52 -6.60
CA GLY A 209 8.11 18.72 -6.45
C GLY A 209 8.90 19.94 -5.96
N PRO A 210 8.28 21.12 -6.05
CA PRO A 210 8.89 22.38 -5.67
C PRO A 210 9.09 22.52 -4.17
N THR A 211 10.11 23.30 -3.80
CA THR A 211 10.41 23.66 -2.42
C THR A 211 10.83 25.12 -2.30
N ASP A 212 10.51 25.76 -1.18
CA ASP A 212 10.96 27.13 -0.88
C ASP A 212 12.45 27.19 -0.53
N CYS A 213 13.03 26.06 -0.12
CA CYS A 213 14.45 25.89 0.17
C CYS A 213 15.19 25.30 -1.03
N THR A 214 16.51 25.54 -1.09
CA THR A 214 17.41 24.87 -2.02
C THR A 214 18.00 23.62 -1.38
N TYR A 215 17.96 22.50 -2.11
CA TYR A 215 18.50 21.23 -1.68
C TYR A 215 19.58 20.75 -2.65
N LYS A 216 20.57 20.04 -2.11
CA LYS A 216 21.62 19.40 -2.89
C LYS A 216 21.15 18.01 -3.31
N LEU A 217 20.88 17.83 -4.61
CA LEU A 217 20.45 16.53 -5.16
C LEU A 217 21.58 15.86 -5.93
N GLN A 218 21.54 14.52 -5.96
CA GLN A 218 22.52 13.71 -6.67
C GLN A 218 22.38 13.85 -8.20
N MET A 219 23.49 13.95 -8.92
CA MET A 219 23.55 13.88 -10.39
C MET A 219 24.28 12.63 -10.88
N ALA A 220 24.68 11.76 -9.94
CA ALA A 220 25.28 10.46 -10.17
C ALA A 220 24.74 9.46 -9.13
N SER A 221 25.09 8.19 -9.29
CA SER A 221 24.76 7.14 -8.32
C SER A 221 25.51 7.38 -7.00
N LEU A 222 24.80 7.32 -5.88
CA LEU A 222 25.39 7.38 -4.53
C LEU A 222 25.83 6.02 -4.00
N ILE A 223 25.47 4.94 -4.69
CA ILE A 223 25.86 3.59 -4.30
C ILE A 223 27.17 3.22 -5.00
N PRO A 224 28.23 2.85 -4.26
CA PRO A 224 29.51 2.45 -4.84
C PRO A 224 29.38 1.18 -5.70
N GLN A 225 30.37 0.96 -6.57
CA GLN A 225 30.49 -0.28 -7.33
C GLN A 225 31.81 -0.97 -6.95
N PRO A 226 31.77 -2.16 -6.33
CA PRO A 226 30.58 -2.92 -5.92
C PRO A 226 29.81 -2.26 -4.74
N PRO A 227 28.52 -2.56 -4.54
CA PRO A 227 27.76 -2.04 -3.40
C PRO A 227 28.30 -2.56 -2.07
N GLU A 228 28.55 -1.66 -1.14
CA GLU A 228 28.90 -1.99 0.25
C GLU A 228 27.65 -1.86 1.14
N ILE A 229 27.54 -2.72 2.16
CA ILE A 229 26.39 -2.74 3.07
C ILE A 229 26.83 -2.58 4.53
N ASP A 230 26.00 -1.91 5.32
CA ASP A 230 26.16 -1.77 6.76
C ASP A 230 25.66 -3.02 7.53
N ALA A 231 25.76 -2.99 8.85
CA ALA A 231 25.30 -4.08 9.73
C ALA A 231 23.78 -4.32 9.68
N HIS A 232 23.00 -3.33 9.23
CA HIS A 232 21.56 -3.44 9.01
C HIS A 232 21.23 -3.89 7.58
N GLY A 233 22.25 -4.15 6.77
CA GLY A 233 22.15 -4.53 5.37
C GLY A 233 21.72 -3.37 4.47
N LEU A 234 21.76 -2.11 4.90
CA LEU A 234 21.52 -0.94 4.06
C LEU A 234 22.80 -0.56 3.30
N PRO A 235 22.71 0.06 2.11
CA PRO A 235 23.91 0.48 1.39
C PRO A 235 24.70 1.55 2.16
N LEU A 236 26.03 1.46 2.11
CA LEU A 236 26.90 2.58 2.45
C LEU A 236 26.94 3.55 1.26
N PHE A 237 26.49 4.77 1.48
CA PHE A 237 26.40 5.79 0.44
C PHE A 237 27.68 6.61 0.35
N ILE A 238 28.07 6.96 -0.88
CA ILE A 238 29.11 7.95 -1.15
C ILE A 238 28.57 9.34 -0.73
N PRO A 239 29.32 10.14 0.04
CA PRO A 239 28.88 11.48 0.41
C PRO A 239 28.57 12.35 -0.80
N LEU A 240 27.52 13.17 -0.71
CA LEU A 240 27.12 14.10 -1.79
C LEU A 240 28.20 15.13 -2.17
N CYS A 241 29.20 15.35 -1.31
CA CYS A 241 30.35 16.21 -1.62
C CYS A 241 31.33 15.57 -2.61
N ASP A 242 31.33 14.24 -2.69
CA ASP A 242 32.32 13.47 -3.45
C ASP A 242 31.76 12.98 -4.80
N VAL A 243 30.53 13.39 -5.14
CA VAL A 243 29.86 13.04 -6.39
C VAL A 243 29.27 14.28 -7.07
N PRO A 244 29.07 14.23 -8.41
CA PRO A 244 28.28 15.22 -9.12
C PRO A 244 26.92 15.42 -8.46
N SER A 245 26.59 16.67 -8.16
CA SER A 245 25.41 17.07 -7.41
C SER A 245 25.06 18.52 -7.71
N GLU A 246 23.78 18.87 -7.62
CA GLU A 246 23.28 20.20 -7.99
C GLU A 246 22.43 20.80 -6.85
N MET A 247 22.55 22.11 -6.65
CA MET A 247 21.68 22.89 -5.76
C MET A 247 20.44 23.34 -6.53
N VAL A 248 19.26 22.85 -6.16
CA VAL A 248 17.99 23.15 -6.84
C VAL A 248 16.88 23.44 -5.83
N SER A 249 15.91 24.28 -6.21
CA SER A 249 14.69 24.55 -5.43
C SER A 249 13.62 23.47 -5.64
N ALA A 250 14.03 22.21 -5.47
CA ALA A 250 13.19 21.04 -5.63
C ALA A 250 13.66 19.91 -4.70
N CYS A 251 12.76 18.99 -4.39
CA CYS A 251 13.08 17.76 -3.66
C CYS A 251 12.35 16.56 -4.27
N PHE A 252 12.84 15.35 -3.98
CA PHE A 252 12.12 14.13 -4.33
C PHE A 252 10.87 13.99 -3.46
N GLN A 253 9.88 13.28 -3.97
CA GLN A 253 8.60 13.12 -3.31
C GLN A 253 8.11 11.67 -3.45
N LEU A 254 7.62 11.11 -2.35
CA LEU A 254 6.78 9.92 -2.36
C LEU A 254 5.31 10.37 -2.39
N LYS A 255 4.69 10.36 -3.57
CA LYS A 255 3.26 10.64 -3.73
C LYS A 255 2.47 9.37 -3.42
N LEU A 256 1.84 9.34 -2.24
CA LEU A 256 1.10 8.19 -1.74
C LEU A 256 -0.23 8.04 -2.46
N HIS A 257 -0.51 6.83 -2.92
CA HIS A 257 -1.76 6.48 -3.55
C HIS A 257 -2.32 5.17 -2.97
N PRO A 258 -3.56 5.20 -2.43
CA PRO A 258 -4.32 6.40 -2.08
C PRO A 258 -3.65 7.18 -0.92
N PRO A 259 -4.09 8.41 -0.60
CA PRO A 259 -3.62 9.14 0.58
C PRO A 259 -3.70 8.30 1.86
N LEU A 260 -2.69 8.42 2.72
CA LEU A 260 -2.55 7.59 3.91
C LEU A 260 -2.98 8.37 5.16
N PRO A 261 -3.98 7.90 5.94
CA PRO A 261 -4.24 8.42 7.27
C PRO A 261 -3.05 8.11 8.18
N MET A 262 -2.45 9.15 8.75
CA MET A 262 -1.31 9.01 9.65
C MET A 262 -1.55 9.73 10.97
N PHE A 263 -1.19 9.12 12.10
CA PHE A 263 -1.18 9.83 13.37
C PHE A 263 -0.14 10.95 13.36
N ARG A 264 -0.41 12.01 14.14
CA ARG A 264 0.53 13.12 14.33
C ARG A 264 1.93 12.67 14.71
N PHE A 265 2.02 11.64 15.57
CA PHE A 265 3.30 11.07 15.98
C PHE A 265 4.12 10.55 14.79
N PHE A 266 3.53 9.75 13.90
CA PHE A 266 4.24 9.25 12.73
C PHE A 266 4.61 10.37 11.76
N ILE A 267 3.75 11.39 11.60
CA ILE A 267 4.07 12.57 10.77
C ILE A 267 5.31 13.31 11.32
N LYS A 268 5.44 13.42 12.65
CA LYS A 268 6.63 13.98 13.28
C LYS A 268 7.88 13.14 12.98
N MET A 269 7.78 11.82 13.08
CA MET A 269 8.89 10.92 12.73
C MET A 269 9.31 11.03 11.26
N LEU A 270 8.37 11.21 10.33
CA LEU A 270 8.68 11.46 8.91
C LEU A 270 9.53 12.73 8.72
N ARG A 271 9.22 13.80 9.48
CA ARG A 271 10.01 15.05 9.45
C ARG A 271 11.41 14.85 10.02
N GLU A 272 11.54 14.07 11.08
CA GLU A 272 12.84 13.76 11.69
C GLU A 272 13.75 12.94 10.73
N ILE A 273 13.17 12.06 9.91
CA ILE A 273 13.93 11.30 8.91
C ILE A 273 14.39 12.17 7.73
N THR A 274 13.54 13.09 7.29
CA THR A 274 13.76 13.84 6.03
C THR A 274 14.46 15.17 6.25
N ASP A 275 14.38 15.72 7.46
CA ASP A 275 14.76 17.09 7.81
C ASP A 275 14.07 18.15 6.93
N ILE A 276 12.88 17.82 6.40
CA ILE A 276 12.05 18.72 5.59
C ILE A 276 10.75 19.03 6.34
N VAL A 277 10.43 20.32 6.43
CA VAL A 277 9.21 20.79 7.10
C VAL A 277 8.00 20.45 6.22
N ILE A 278 7.17 19.53 6.68
CA ILE A 278 5.79 19.38 6.18
C ILE A 278 4.95 20.36 6.98
N ALA A 279 4.44 21.44 6.40
CA ALA A 279 3.73 22.47 7.17
C ALA A 279 2.45 21.92 7.83
N ASP A 280 2.30 22.10 9.15
CA ASP A 280 1.11 21.67 9.90
C ASP A 280 -0.18 22.34 9.37
N ALA A 281 -0.06 23.54 8.78
CA ALA A 281 -1.17 24.33 8.26
C ALA A 281 -1.84 23.71 7.03
N ASP A 282 -1.10 22.93 6.24
CA ASP A 282 -1.62 22.28 5.04
C ASP A 282 -2.34 20.95 5.37
N LEU A 283 -2.18 20.46 6.60
CA LEU A 283 -2.74 19.19 7.05
C LEU A 283 -4.10 19.40 7.72
N GLN A 284 -5.12 18.74 7.18
CA GLN A 284 -6.45 18.71 7.78
C GLN A 284 -6.48 17.72 8.96
N TRP A 285 -6.19 18.23 10.16
CA TRP A 285 -6.18 17.42 11.38
C TRP A 285 -7.58 17.02 11.83
N ALA A 286 -7.81 15.72 11.99
CA ALA A 286 -9.09 15.17 12.47
C ALA A 286 -8.88 13.99 13.43
N PRO A 287 -9.90 13.62 14.23
CA PRO A 287 -9.93 12.35 14.95
C PRO A 287 -9.63 11.18 14.02
N PHE A 288 -8.78 10.24 14.46
CA PHE A 288 -8.27 9.21 13.57
C PHE A 288 -9.33 8.27 12.95
N PRO A 289 -10.33 7.76 13.70
CA PRO A 289 -11.36 6.91 13.14
C PRO A 289 -12.20 7.61 12.06
N GLN A 290 -12.38 8.92 12.19
CA GLN A 290 -13.07 9.73 11.17
C GLN A 290 -12.30 9.73 9.84
N LEU A 291 -10.96 9.80 9.88
CA LEU A 291 -10.14 9.75 8.66
C LEU A 291 -10.25 8.39 7.96
N LEU A 292 -10.24 7.29 8.72
CA LEU A 292 -10.43 5.95 8.17
C LEU A 292 -11.81 5.82 7.53
N TRP A 293 -12.85 6.27 8.24
CA TRP A 293 -14.22 6.25 7.73
C TRP A 293 -14.38 7.08 6.44
N MET A 294 -13.76 8.25 6.36
CA MET A 294 -13.79 9.10 5.16
C MET A 294 -13.17 8.44 3.92
N LEU A 295 -12.20 7.55 4.09
CA LEU A 295 -11.59 6.81 2.98
C LEU A 295 -12.37 5.55 2.60
N LEU A 296 -13.09 4.94 3.56
CA LEU A 296 -13.86 3.72 3.35
C LEU A 296 -15.26 3.98 2.83
N ARG A 297 -15.81 5.19 3.02
CA ARG A 297 -17.17 5.53 2.56
C ARG A 297 -17.25 5.53 1.03
N GLU A 298 -18.32 4.95 0.50
CA GLU A 298 -18.69 5.21 -0.89
C GLU A 298 -19.08 6.69 -1.05
N LYS A 299 -18.76 7.30 -2.19
CA LYS A 299 -19.10 8.71 -2.53
C LYS A 299 -20.59 9.08 -2.37
N ARG A 300 -21.48 8.10 -2.13
CA ARG A 300 -22.93 8.26 -1.99
C ARG A 300 -23.41 8.49 -0.56
N ASP A 301 -22.54 8.40 0.45
CA ASP A 301 -22.94 8.59 1.85
C ASP A 301 -22.75 10.04 2.32
N ASN A 302 -23.86 10.72 2.59
CA ASN A 302 -23.90 12.12 3.04
C ASN A 302 -23.77 12.26 4.57
N GLN A 303 -23.55 11.17 5.31
CA GLN A 303 -23.28 11.28 6.73
C GLN A 303 -21.98 12.05 6.99
N THR A 304 -21.96 12.79 8.08
CA THR A 304 -20.79 13.48 8.59
C THR A 304 -20.58 13.00 10.01
N TRP A 305 -19.37 12.56 10.34
CA TRP A 305 -19.01 12.25 11.72
C TRP A 305 -19.18 13.52 12.57
N ASP A 306 -20.07 13.49 13.55
CA ASP A 306 -20.47 14.65 14.37
C ASP A 306 -19.61 14.84 15.64
N GLY A 307 -18.62 13.96 15.82
CA GLY A 307 -17.68 13.99 16.95
C GLY A 307 -18.17 13.20 18.16
N GLN A 308 -19.35 12.56 18.08
CA GLN A 308 -19.87 11.64 19.09
C GLN A 308 -19.25 10.24 18.95
N ASP A 309 -19.70 9.32 19.79
CA ASP A 309 -19.34 7.91 19.71
C ASP A 309 -19.81 7.34 18.37
N ALA A 310 -18.91 6.68 17.66
CA ALA A 310 -19.29 6.00 16.41
C ALA A 310 -19.47 4.53 16.63
N HIS A 311 -20.57 4.02 16.09
CA HIS A 311 -21.02 2.66 16.27
C HIS A 311 -21.06 1.96 14.91
N PHE A 312 -20.31 0.89 14.78
CA PHE A 312 -20.23 0.09 13.57
C PHE A 312 -20.68 -1.33 13.82
N PHE A 313 -21.40 -1.91 12.85
CA PHE A 313 -21.88 -3.27 12.92
C PHE A 313 -21.18 -4.10 11.84
N VAL A 314 -20.42 -5.11 12.27
CA VAL A 314 -19.62 -5.94 11.38
C VAL A 314 -20.25 -7.33 11.24
N PRO A 315 -20.75 -7.69 10.04
CA PRO A 315 -21.22 -9.05 9.77
C PRO A 315 -20.03 -10.00 9.62
N LEU A 316 -20.14 -11.18 10.21
CA LEU A 316 -19.16 -12.26 10.13
C LEU A 316 -19.79 -13.52 9.50
N PRO A 317 -18.97 -14.43 8.93
CA PRO A 317 -19.48 -15.68 8.37
C PRO A 317 -20.34 -16.47 9.36
N GLY A 318 -21.38 -17.18 8.91
CA GLY A 318 -22.27 -17.93 9.81
C GLY A 318 -23.37 -17.10 10.47
N ARG A 319 -23.69 -15.92 9.91
CA ARG A 319 -24.73 -14.99 10.41
C ARG A 319 -24.44 -14.40 11.80
N GLU A 320 -23.18 -14.42 12.22
CA GLU A 320 -22.73 -13.75 13.44
C GLU A 320 -22.60 -12.23 13.19
N MET A 321 -22.96 -11.43 14.19
CA MET A 321 -22.86 -9.96 14.12
C MET A 321 -22.11 -9.42 15.33
N HIS A 322 -21.06 -8.63 15.10
CA HIS A 322 -20.35 -7.91 16.15
C HIS A 322 -20.61 -6.41 16.04
N SER A 323 -20.56 -5.69 17.16
CA SER A 323 -20.57 -4.22 17.15
C SER A 323 -19.29 -3.64 17.74
N TYR A 324 -18.75 -2.62 17.09
CA TYR A 324 -17.56 -1.89 17.52
C TYR A 324 -17.90 -0.42 17.75
N VAL A 325 -17.58 0.07 18.94
CA VAL A 325 -17.79 1.46 19.33
C VAL A 325 -16.43 2.16 19.42
N PHE A 326 -16.33 3.33 18.80
CA PHE A 326 -15.19 4.24 18.91
C PHE A 326 -15.62 5.45 19.74
N PRO A 327 -15.30 5.50 21.04
CA PRO A 327 -15.76 6.58 21.90
C PRO A 327 -15.16 7.93 21.51
N GLY A 328 -16.01 8.92 21.25
CA GLY A 328 -15.58 10.25 20.82
C GLY A 328 -14.64 10.90 21.84
N ALA A 329 -14.94 10.76 23.13
CA ALA A 329 -14.11 11.32 24.21
C ALA A 329 -12.67 10.75 24.20
N ALA A 330 -12.49 9.48 23.85
CA ALA A 330 -11.17 8.85 23.80
C ALA A 330 -10.41 9.22 22.51
N TRP A 331 -11.09 9.23 21.36
CA TRP A 331 -10.46 9.45 20.05
C TRP A 331 -10.30 10.93 19.65
N ASN A 332 -10.99 11.86 20.33
CA ASN A 332 -10.87 13.30 20.07
C ASN A 332 -9.65 13.96 20.76
N GLN A 333 -8.81 13.19 21.46
CA GLN A 333 -7.62 13.69 22.14
C GLN A 333 -6.59 14.24 21.12
N ALA A 334 -5.97 15.37 21.45
CA ALA A 334 -5.04 16.06 20.56
C ALA A 334 -3.82 15.21 20.13
N ALA A 335 -3.36 14.30 21.01
CA ALA A 335 -2.24 13.40 20.73
C ALA A 335 -2.57 12.35 19.66
N LEU A 336 -3.85 11.97 19.56
CA LEU A 336 -4.35 10.90 18.69
C LEU A 336 -4.97 11.43 17.40
N LYS A 337 -4.93 12.74 17.18
CA LYS A 337 -5.30 13.33 15.89
C LYS A 337 -4.36 12.83 14.79
N GLY A 338 -4.93 12.64 13.62
CA GLY A 338 -4.18 12.33 12.41
C GLY A 338 -4.47 13.33 11.30
N ALA A 339 -3.81 13.11 10.17
CA ALA A 339 -4.08 13.80 8.93
C ALA A 339 -3.95 12.82 7.75
N LEU A 340 -4.59 13.15 6.63
CA LEU A 340 -4.33 12.46 5.35
C LEU A 340 -3.02 12.97 4.76
N VAL A 341 -2.05 12.08 4.61
CA VAL A 341 -0.77 12.38 3.97
C VAL A 341 -0.83 11.92 2.52
N CYS A 342 -0.65 12.88 1.60
CA CYS A 342 -0.63 12.62 0.16
C CYS A 342 0.79 12.55 -0.39
N THR A 343 1.72 13.32 0.17
CA THR A 343 3.07 13.47 -0.35
C THR A 343 4.09 13.56 0.78
N ILE A 344 5.21 12.85 0.65
CA ILE A 344 6.32 12.90 1.60
C ILE A 344 7.58 13.38 0.87
N PRO A 345 8.11 14.57 1.20
CA PRO A 345 9.32 15.08 0.57
C PRO A 345 10.57 14.40 1.15
N PHE A 346 11.60 14.23 0.34
CA PHE A 346 12.92 13.73 0.75
C PHE A 346 14.02 14.17 -0.24
N THR A 347 15.28 14.06 0.14
CA THR A 347 16.43 14.54 -0.66
C THR A 347 17.48 13.49 -0.92
N HIS A 348 17.42 12.35 -0.23
CA HIS A 348 18.45 11.31 -0.29
C HIS A 348 17.86 9.89 -0.32
N PRO A 349 18.40 8.96 -1.12
CA PRO A 349 17.90 7.57 -1.21
C PRO A 349 17.89 6.83 0.14
N ALA A 350 18.81 7.16 1.05
CA ALA A 350 18.84 6.59 2.41
C ALA A 350 17.57 6.87 3.23
N HIS A 351 16.79 7.90 2.88
CA HIS A 351 15.56 8.22 3.60
C HIS A 351 14.45 7.22 3.26
N VAL A 352 14.46 6.61 2.06
CA VAL A 352 13.33 5.79 1.60
C VAL A 352 13.09 4.55 2.48
N PRO A 353 14.10 3.70 2.82
CA PRO A 353 13.86 2.55 3.68
C PRO A 353 13.19 2.85 5.03
N PRO A 354 13.67 3.79 5.87
CA PRO A 354 13.02 4.10 7.14
C PRO A 354 11.65 4.77 6.95
N LEU A 355 11.44 5.55 5.89
CA LEU A 355 10.11 6.08 5.55
C LEU A 355 9.12 4.94 5.28
N LEU A 356 9.49 3.95 4.47
CA LEU A 356 8.61 2.81 4.17
C LEU A 356 8.29 1.98 5.42
N GLU A 357 9.21 1.84 6.35
CA GLU A 357 8.95 1.16 7.64
C GLU A 357 7.88 1.88 8.46
N LEU A 358 7.92 3.23 8.53
CA LEU A 358 6.87 4.01 9.18
C LEU A 358 5.52 3.89 8.45
N LEU A 359 5.53 3.92 7.11
CA LEU A 359 4.31 3.77 6.32
C LEU A 359 3.68 2.40 6.51
N ARG A 360 4.48 1.33 6.52
CA ARG A 360 4.02 -0.04 6.81
C ARG A 360 3.43 -0.14 8.21
N HIS A 361 4.08 0.45 9.21
CA HIS A 361 3.59 0.46 10.58
C HIS A 361 2.21 1.15 10.64
N GLN A 362 2.09 2.35 10.09
CA GLN A 362 0.81 3.06 10.06
C GLN A 362 -0.25 2.26 9.27
N CYS A 363 0.10 1.65 8.14
CA CYS A 363 -0.81 0.79 7.38
C CYS A 363 -1.31 -0.42 8.18
N ALA A 364 -0.46 -1.04 8.99
CA ALA A 364 -0.87 -2.13 9.87
C ALA A 364 -1.92 -1.68 10.88
N ILE A 365 -1.72 -0.53 11.53
CA ILE A 365 -2.70 0.05 12.47
C ILE A 365 -4.00 0.42 11.73
N ASN A 366 -3.88 1.04 10.54
CA ASN A 366 -5.04 1.42 9.73
C ASN A 366 -5.87 0.21 9.36
N THR A 367 -5.22 -0.88 8.95
CA THR A 367 -5.88 -2.15 8.56
C THR A 367 -6.68 -2.73 9.74
N LEU A 368 -6.08 -2.77 10.93
CA LEU A 368 -6.74 -3.25 12.14
C LEU A 368 -7.97 -2.42 12.50
N LEU A 369 -7.83 -1.09 12.56
CA LEU A 369 -8.92 -0.20 12.93
C LEU A 369 -10.02 -0.17 11.85
N ALA A 370 -9.63 -0.11 10.57
CA ALA A 370 -10.54 -0.16 9.44
C ALA A 370 -11.35 -1.45 9.40
N SER A 371 -10.81 -2.58 9.89
CA SER A 371 -11.55 -3.85 9.95
C SER A 371 -12.82 -3.78 10.78
N CYS A 372 -12.96 -2.80 11.67
CA CYS A 372 -14.16 -2.55 12.47
C CYS A 372 -15.16 -1.60 11.82
N ILE A 373 -14.78 -0.90 10.75
CA ILE A 373 -15.55 0.21 10.16
C ILE A 373 -16.25 -0.31 8.91
N THR A 374 -17.57 -0.36 8.94
CA THR A 374 -18.40 -0.83 7.82
C THR A 374 -19.55 0.15 7.57
N SER A 375 -20.00 0.23 6.31
CA SER A 375 -21.21 0.99 5.94
C SER A 375 -22.50 0.20 6.20
N HIS A 376 -22.41 -0.98 6.84
CA HIS A 376 -23.53 -1.89 6.99
C HIS A 376 -24.49 -1.37 8.07
N ARG A 377 -25.77 -1.23 7.72
CA ARG A 377 -26.83 -0.93 8.69
C ARG A 377 -27.42 -2.25 9.19
N PRO A 378 -27.56 -2.45 10.52
CA PRO A 378 -28.09 -3.70 11.05
C PRO A 378 -29.51 -3.94 10.51
N SER A 379 -29.80 -5.18 10.10
CA SER A 379 -31.18 -5.60 9.89
C SER A 379 -31.85 -5.78 11.27
N PRO A 380 -33.16 -5.50 11.40
CA PRO A 380 -33.86 -5.57 12.68
C PRO A 380 -33.87 -6.98 13.31
N ASP A 381 -33.60 -8.04 12.52
CA ASP A 381 -33.70 -9.43 12.96
C ASP A 381 -32.37 -10.05 13.44
N LEU A 382 -31.23 -9.34 13.31
CA LEU A 382 -29.91 -9.87 13.70
C LEU A 382 -29.54 -9.45 15.12
N VAL A 383 -29.36 -10.43 16.00
CA VAL A 383 -28.89 -10.21 17.39
C VAL A 383 -27.38 -9.99 17.38
N CYS A 384 -26.92 -8.91 18.01
CA CYS A 384 -25.50 -8.65 18.20
C CYS A 384 -24.92 -9.62 19.24
N GLU A 385 -23.92 -10.39 18.82
CA GLU A 385 -23.34 -11.47 19.60
C GLU A 385 -22.16 -11.02 20.49
N LEU A 386 -21.57 -9.87 20.17
CA LEU A 386 -20.45 -9.30 20.88
C LEU A 386 -20.42 -7.78 20.69
N HIS A 387 -20.33 -7.08 21.81
CA HIS A 387 -20.13 -5.64 21.84
C HIS A 387 -18.70 -5.33 22.31
N CYS A 388 -17.96 -4.57 21.50
CA CYS A 388 -16.58 -4.18 21.78
C CYS A 388 -16.45 -2.66 21.76
N GLU A 389 -15.83 -2.10 22.79
CA GLU A 389 -15.35 -0.73 22.81
C GLU A 389 -13.88 -0.71 22.39
N VAL A 390 -13.56 0.09 21.36
CA VAL A 390 -12.21 0.21 20.80
C VAL A 390 -11.57 1.49 21.34
N LEU A 391 -10.59 1.34 22.24
CA LEU A 391 -9.95 2.43 22.93
C LEU A 391 -8.49 2.60 22.49
N PRO A 392 -8.04 3.82 22.20
CA PRO A 392 -6.65 4.10 21.92
C PRO A 392 -5.86 4.20 23.23
N GLU A 393 -4.81 3.39 23.36
CA GLU A 393 -3.93 3.40 24.54
C GLU A 393 -2.65 4.20 24.28
N SER A 394 -2.18 4.19 23.04
CA SER A 394 -1.04 4.99 22.56
C SER A 394 -1.09 5.15 21.04
N ASN A 395 -0.05 5.73 20.45
CA ASN A 395 0.09 5.85 18.99
C ASN A 395 0.30 4.50 18.29
N SER A 396 0.55 3.43 19.04
CA SER A 396 0.85 2.09 18.51
C SER A 396 0.19 0.97 19.32
N SER A 397 -0.79 1.30 20.16
CA SER A 397 -1.54 0.31 20.94
C SER A 397 -3.00 0.67 21.09
N VAL A 398 -3.84 -0.35 21.01
CA VAL A 398 -5.31 -0.26 21.04
C VAL A 398 -5.82 -1.34 21.99
N SER A 399 -6.79 -1.01 22.82
CA SER A 399 -7.48 -1.99 23.65
C SER A 399 -8.89 -2.23 23.12
N LEU A 400 -9.34 -3.48 23.24
CA LEU A 400 -10.70 -3.90 22.97
C LEU A 400 -11.32 -4.32 24.29
N THR A 401 -12.24 -3.52 24.81
CA THR A 401 -13.02 -3.85 26.01
C THR A 401 -14.31 -4.51 25.59
N PHE A 402 -14.61 -5.69 26.14
CA PHE A 402 -15.78 -6.45 25.74
C PHE A 402 -16.38 -7.23 26.91
N HIS A 403 -17.66 -7.54 26.77
CA HIS A 403 -18.41 -8.35 27.72
C HIS A 403 -18.73 -9.71 27.08
N LEU A 404 -18.46 -10.79 27.81
CA LEU A 404 -18.88 -12.13 27.40
C LEU A 404 -20.23 -12.45 28.04
N PRO A 405 -21.20 -13.03 27.32
CA PRO A 405 -22.56 -13.29 27.83
C PRO A 405 -22.63 -14.13 29.12
N TYR A 406 -21.54 -14.80 29.46
CA TYR A 406 -21.40 -15.78 30.53
C TYR A 406 -20.38 -15.35 31.61
N SER A 407 -20.01 -14.07 31.65
CA SER A 407 -19.08 -13.47 32.60
C SER A 407 -19.73 -12.26 33.21
N ASP A 408 -19.61 -12.07 34.53
CA ASP A 408 -20.10 -10.86 35.21
C ASP A 408 -19.06 -9.71 35.17
N SER A 409 -17.86 -9.99 34.63
CA SER A 409 -16.76 -9.03 34.48
C SER A 409 -16.45 -8.71 33.03
N LEU A 410 -16.06 -7.45 32.79
CA LEU A 410 -15.47 -7.02 31.52
C LEU A 410 -14.10 -7.66 31.30
N SER A 411 -13.80 -7.96 30.04
CA SER A 411 -12.48 -8.43 29.60
C SER A 411 -11.85 -7.41 28.68
N VAL A 412 -10.52 -7.30 28.71
CA VAL A 412 -9.77 -6.36 27.88
C VAL A 412 -8.72 -7.12 27.07
N LEU A 413 -8.76 -6.98 25.75
CA LEU A 413 -7.68 -7.41 24.88
C LEU A 413 -6.83 -6.21 24.50
N LEU A 414 -5.64 -6.11 25.06
CA LEU A 414 -4.66 -5.10 24.68
C LEU A 414 -3.87 -5.58 23.46
N VAL A 415 -3.83 -4.76 22.42
CA VAL A 415 -3.08 -5.01 21.19
C VAL A 415 -1.96 -3.98 21.08
N ASN A 416 -0.73 -4.44 21.01
CA ASN A 416 0.45 -3.61 20.76
C ASN A 416 1.01 -3.92 19.37
N VAL A 417 1.13 -2.89 18.54
CA VAL A 417 1.72 -2.93 17.21
C VAL A 417 3.08 -2.26 17.30
N SER A 418 4.16 -3.04 17.41
CA SER A 418 5.51 -2.45 17.49
C SER A 418 6.05 -2.08 16.11
N ASP A 419 5.72 -2.89 15.11
CA ASP A 419 5.92 -2.63 13.69
C ASP A 419 4.87 -3.43 12.89
N SER A 420 4.90 -3.34 11.55
CA SER A 420 3.94 -4.04 10.68
C SER A 420 3.96 -5.57 10.78
N ARG A 421 4.96 -6.17 11.42
CA ARG A 421 5.22 -7.62 11.48
C ARG A 421 5.14 -8.17 12.91
N ARG A 422 5.19 -7.30 13.91
CA ARG A 422 5.22 -7.61 15.35
C ARG A 422 3.99 -7.04 16.03
N LEU A 423 2.94 -7.86 16.05
CA LEU A 423 1.71 -7.61 16.77
C LEU A 423 1.63 -8.55 17.97
N ILE A 424 1.42 -7.99 19.15
CA ILE A 424 1.34 -8.74 20.41
C ILE A 424 0.01 -8.42 21.08
N CYS A 425 -0.70 -9.45 21.49
CA CYS A 425 -1.95 -9.36 22.22
C CYS A 425 -1.78 -9.83 23.66
N SER A 426 -2.36 -9.10 24.59
CA SER A 426 -2.44 -9.46 26.01
C SER A 426 -3.89 -9.42 26.45
N LEU A 427 -4.45 -10.58 26.80
CA LEU A 427 -5.79 -10.68 27.35
C LEU A 427 -5.76 -10.51 28.87
N PHE A 428 -6.63 -9.64 29.37
CA PHE A 428 -6.89 -9.42 30.78
C PHE A 428 -8.33 -9.85 31.08
N GLU A 429 -8.48 -11.00 31.75
CA GLU A 429 -9.75 -11.54 32.26
C GLU A 429 -9.67 -11.61 33.80
N ALA A 430 -10.80 -11.44 34.48
CA ALA A 430 -10.84 -11.54 35.94
C ALA A 430 -10.44 -12.97 36.37
N GLY A 431 -9.27 -13.09 37.02
CA GLY A 431 -8.83 -14.34 37.66
C GLY A 431 -7.98 -15.30 36.82
N SER A 432 -7.47 -14.91 35.64
CA SER A 432 -6.55 -15.77 34.87
C SER A 432 -5.56 -14.98 34.00
N GLU A 433 -4.25 -15.22 34.20
CA GLU A 433 -3.20 -14.82 33.25
C GLU A 433 -2.75 -16.06 32.46
N ASP A 434 -3.33 -16.28 31.29
CA ASP A 434 -2.97 -17.41 30.43
C ASP A 434 -2.05 -16.97 29.28
N ARG A 435 -0.73 -17.15 29.46
CA ARG A 435 0.26 -16.85 28.42
C ARG A 435 0.01 -17.62 27.11
N SER A 436 -0.53 -18.84 27.18
CA SER A 436 -0.81 -19.64 25.98
C SER A 436 -1.92 -19.03 25.12
N MET A 437 -2.86 -18.33 25.76
CA MET A 437 -3.95 -17.64 25.08
C MET A 437 -3.46 -16.38 24.38
N ASN A 438 -2.58 -15.62 25.03
CA ASN A 438 -1.93 -14.44 24.46
C ASN A 438 -1.12 -14.80 23.20
N GLU A 439 -0.36 -15.89 23.24
CA GLU A 439 0.41 -16.36 22.09
C GLU A 439 -0.52 -16.79 20.93
N TYR A 440 -1.56 -17.58 21.24
CA TYR A 440 -2.55 -17.98 20.24
C TYR A 440 -3.21 -16.77 19.58
N ILE A 441 -3.73 -15.84 20.37
CA ILE A 441 -4.51 -14.74 19.82
C ILE A 441 -3.63 -13.74 19.07
N SER A 442 -2.36 -13.58 19.48
CA SER A 442 -1.35 -12.84 18.71
C SER A 442 -1.10 -13.49 17.34
N LYS A 443 -1.01 -14.82 17.28
CA LYS A 443 -0.87 -15.56 16.01
C LYS A 443 -2.10 -15.39 15.11
N VAL A 444 -3.30 -15.45 15.67
CA VAL A 444 -4.55 -15.20 14.93
C VAL A 444 -4.56 -13.79 14.36
N LEU A 445 -4.34 -12.77 15.21
CA LEU A 445 -4.36 -11.37 14.81
C LEU A 445 -3.33 -11.09 13.71
N LYS A 446 -2.12 -11.62 13.84
CA LYS A 446 -1.07 -11.47 12.83
C LYS A 446 -1.46 -12.06 11.48
N ARG A 447 -2.22 -13.17 11.46
CA ARG A 447 -2.64 -13.84 10.23
C ARG A 447 -3.83 -13.16 9.56
N CYS A 448 -4.80 -12.68 10.34
CA CYS A 448 -6.03 -12.10 9.78
C CYS A 448 -5.99 -10.58 9.63
N MET A 449 -5.18 -9.88 10.43
CA MET A 449 -5.14 -8.42 10.56
C MET A 449 -6.55 -7.80 10.69
N SER A 450 -7.41 -8.45 11.47
CA SER A 450 -8.81 -8.06 11.65
C SER A 450 -9.24 -8.26 13.10
N PHE A 451 -9.69 -7.19 13.75
CA PHE A 451 -10.23 -7.27 15.10
C PHE A 451 -11.50 -8.13 15.16
N PRO A 452 -12.49 -7.99 14.26
CA PRO A 452 -13.65 -8.89 14.23
C PRO A 452 -13.34 -10.37 14.16
N VAL A 453 -12.46 -10.77 13.23
CA VAL A 453 -12.06 -12.18 13.07
C VAL A 453 -11.30 -12.66 14.31
N THR A 454 -10.43 -11.82 14.88
CA THR A 454 -9.69 -12.13 16.11
C THR A 454 -10.62 -12.32 17.30
N MET A 455 -11.56 -11.40 17.51
CA MET A 455 -12.52 -11.47 18.60
C MET A 455 -13.43 -12.70 18.50
N ARG A 456 -13.82 -13.08 17.28
CA ARG A 456 -14.56 -14.33 17.04
C ARG A 456 -13.75 -15.56 17.44
N ALA A 457 -12.49 -15.64 17.01
CA ALA A 457 -11.60 -16.75 17.37
C ALA A 457 -11.36 -16.82 18.89
N LEU A 458 -11.19 -15.67 19.55
CA LEU A 458 -11.06 -15.55 20.99
C LEU A 458 -12.31 -16.10 21.70
N LYS A 459 -13.50 -15.60 21.33
CA LYS A 459 -14.79 -16.06 21.88
C LYS A 459 -14.95 -17.57 21.73
N GLY A 460 -14.69 -18.11 20.54
CA GLY A 460 -14.78 -19.55 20.27
C GLY A 460 -13.82 -20.39 21.11
N ARG A 461 -12.57 -19.93 21.32
CA ARG A 461 -11.58 -20.64 22.14
C ARG A 461 -11.93 -20.58 23.64
N LEU A 462 -12.42 -19.44 24.11
CA LEU A 462 -12.88 -19.27 25.49
C LEU A 462 -14.09 -20.18 25.80
N ALA A 463 -15.05 -20.28 24.87
CA ALA A 463 -16.17 -21.20 25.00
C ALA A 463 -15.73 -22.66 25.09
N LYS A 464 -14.82 -23.11 24.21
CA LYS A 464 -14.28 -24.49 24.22
C LYS A 464 -13.57 -24.85 25.52
N ARG A 465 -12.80 -23.92 26.08
CA ARG A 465 -12.10 -24.10 27.37
C ARG A 465 -13.08 -24.38 28.51
N ARG A 466 -14.21 -23.67 28.52
CA ARG A 466 -15.24 -23.79 29.56
C ARG A 466 -16.07 -25.07 29.43
N SER A 467 -16.28 -25.56 28.20
CA SER A 467 -16.98 -26.84 27.96
C SER A 467 -16.18 -28.09 28.33
N GLY A 468 -14.95 -27.95 28.87
CA GLY A 468 -14.12 -29.08 29.29
C GLY A 468 -13.62 -29.97 28.14
N ILE A 469 -13.84 -29.56 26.89
CA ILE A 469 -13.32 -30.25 25.72
C ILE A 469 -11.81 -30.05 25.72
N SER A 470 -11.03 -31.14 25.73
CA SER A 470 -9.58 -31.04 25.70
C SER A 470 -9.16 -30.32 24.43
N ILE A 471 -8.72 -29.08 24.58
CA ILE A 471 -8.01 -28.37 23.53
C ILE A 471 -6.71 -29.17 23.35
N PRO A 472 -6.36 -29.64 22.14
CA PRO A 472 -5.05 -30.24 21.96
C PRO A 472 -4.03 -29.21 22.43
N ALA A 473 -3.29 -29.56 23.48
CA ALA A 473 -2.10 -28.83 23.82
C ALA A 473 -1.22 -28.89 22.55
N CYS A 474 -0.65 -27.76 22.13
CA CYS A 474 0.60 -27.84 21.40
C CYS A 474 1.66 -28.35 22.39
N SER A 475 1.61 -29.63 22.74
CA SER A 475 2.64 -30.31 23.51
C SER A 475 3.74 -30.68 22.53
N PHE A 476 4.74 -29.79 22.42
CA PHE A 476 6.03 -30.14 21.85
C PHE A 476 6.81 -30.93 22.90
N THR A 477 6.75 -32.25 22.83
CA THR A 477 7.79 -33.08 23.43
C THR A 477 8.99 -33.06 22.49
N VAL A 478 10.05 -32.36 22.89
CA VAL A 478 11.38 -32.56 22.35
C VAL A 478 11.82 -33.96 22.80
N SER A 479 11.67 -34.96 21.94
CA SER A 479 12.42 -36.20 22.08
C SER A 479 13.83 -35.92 21.58
N GLY A 480 14.74 -35.60 22.52
CA GLY A 480 16.16 -35.70 22.28
C GLY A 480 16.49 -37.17 21.99
N GLY A 481 16.77 -37.47 20.74
CA GLY A 481 17.41 -38.70 20.30
C GLY A 481 18.69 -38.30 19.58
N ASP A 482 19.80 -38.38 20.30
CA ASP A 482 21.11 -38.57 19.69
C ASP A 482 21.01 -39.79 18.76
N GLU A 483 21.38 -39.63 17.49
CA GLU A 483 22.05 -40.69 16.71
C GLU A 483 22.59 -40.09 15.41
N ASN A 484 23.92 -40.03 15.33
CA ASN A 484 24.71 -39.78 14.13
C ASN A 484 25.32 -41.16 13.70
N PRO A 485 25.94 -41.29 12.52
CA PRO A 485 25.28 -41.74 11.30
C PRO A 485 25.96 -42.99 10.72
N ALA A 486 25.21 -43.91 10.11
CA ALA A 486 25.83 -44.91 9.20
C ALA A 486 24.79 -45.57 8.28
N SER A 487 24.85 -45.17 7.00
CA SER A 487 24.83 -46.03 5.80
C SER A 487 23.78 -47.14 5.68
N VAL A 488 22.89 -47.02 4.68
CA VAL A 488 22.93 -47.83 3.43
C VAL A 488 22.26 -47.02 2.30
N PRO A 489 22.88 -46.91 1.11
CA PRO A 489 22.05 -47.08 -0.07
C PRO A 489 22.65 -48.08 -1.07
N MET A 490 21.71 -48.69 -1.79
CA MET A 490 21.82 -49.30 -3.11
C MET A 490 22.58 -50.62 -3.29
N ILE A 491 21.82 -51.57 -3.86
CA ILE A 491 22.31 -52.71 -4.62
C ILE A 491 22.85 -52.18 -5.95
N CYS A 492 24.09 -52.55 -6.25
CA CYS A 492 24.78 -52.29 -7.51
C CYS A 492 24.20 -53.13 -8.65
N GLU A 493 24.12 -52.55 -9.85
CA GLU A 493 24.53 -53.26 -11.07
C GLU A 493 25.76 -52.55 -11.65
N THR A 494 26.90 -53.14 -11.30
CA THR A 494 28.10 -53.42 -12.09
C THR A 494 28.18 -52.84 -13.52
N GLU A 495 29.16 -51.98 -13.82
CA GLU A 495 30.50 -52.38 -14.31
C GLU A 495 31.41 -51.16 -14.66
N ASN A 496 32.57 -51.16 -13.99
CA ASN A 496 33.92 -50.96 -14.54
C ASN A 496 34.43 -49.60 -15.07
N ASN A 497 35.44 -49.14 -14.32
CA ASN A 497 36.68 -48.44 -14.70
C ASN A 497 36.64 -46.96 -15.13
N SER A 498 36.83 -46.10 -14.12
CA SER A 498 37.67 -44.90 -14.22
C SER A 498 39.16 -45.24 -14.15
N THR A 499 40.01 -44.42 -14.79
CA THR A 499 41.36 -43.92 -14.38
C THR A 499 42.05 -43.52 -15.70
N SER A 500 42.61 -42.33 -15.96
CA SER A 500 43.33 -41.31 -15.18
C SER A 500 43.44 -40.02 -16.03
N GLY A 501 43.66 -38.85 -15.42
CA GLY A 501 44.03 -37.57 -16.10
C GLY A 501 45.45 -37.59 -16.71
N PRO A 502 46.15 -36.43 -16.95
CA PRO A 502 45.79 -35.01 -16.77
C PRO A 502 46.20 -34.03 -17.93
N GLY A 503 45.48 -32.91 -18.13
CA GLY A 503 45.84 -31.63 -18.82
C GLY A 503 46.55 -31.64 -20.22
N PRO A 504 46.88 -30.49 -20.85
CA PRO A 504 46.37 -29.11 -20.78
C PRO A 504 46.02 -28.50 -22.19
N GLU A 505 45.67 -27.21 -22.21
CA GLU A 505 45.84 -26.21 -23.31
C GLU A 505 44.84 -26.01 -24.49
N THR A 506 44.50 -24.71 -24.66
CA THR A 506 44.22 -23.90 -25.87
C THR A 506 42.87 -23.94 -26.61
N ASP A 507 42.30 -22.72 -26.68
CA ASP A 507 41.68 -22.00 -27.81
C ASP A 507 40.30 -22.34 -28.41
N ASP A 508 39.64 -21.21 -28.72
CA ASP A 508 38.63 -20.93 -29.76
C ASP A 508 37.10 -20.94 -29.45
N ILE A 509 36.57 -19.71 -29.56
CA ILE A 509 35.21 -19.23 -29.90
C ILE A 509 34.78 -19.88 -31.24
N PRO A 510 33.51 -20.26 -31.54
CA PRO A 510 32.40 -19.29 -31.70
C PRO A 510 30.93 -19.72 -31.48
N ILE A 511 30.12 -18.69 -31.17
CA ILE A 511 28.80 -18.32 -31.74
C ILE A 511 27.86 -19.46 -32.17
N THR A 512 26.68 -19.61 -31.56
CA THR A 512 25.39 -19.44 -32.29
C THR A 512 24.16 -19.34 -31.38
N GLN A 513 23.18 -18.63 -31.93
CA GLN A 513 21.84 -18.28 -31.48
C GLN A 513 20.96 -19.51 -31.11
N SER A 514 20.03 -19.33 -30.18
CA SER A 514 18.80 -20.13 -30.14
C SER A 514 17.61 -19.31 -29.62
N THR A 515 16.58 -19.29 -30.45
CA THR A 515 15.20 -18.84 -30.25
C THR A 515 14.45 -19.71 -29.23
N PRO A 516 13.37 -19.20 -28.60
CA PRO A 516 12.60 -19.93 -27.60
C PRO A 516 11.52 -20.80 -28.25
N SER A 517 11.40 -22.05 -27.80
CA SER A 517 10.30 -22.95 -28.14
C SER A 517 9.18 -22.91 -27.11
N VAL A 518 7.97 -22.80 -27.64
CA VAL A 518 6.64 -22.90 -27.01
C VAL A 518 6.30 -24.36 -26.70
N PHE A 519 5.72 -24.65 -25.53
CA PHE A 519 4.86 -25.81 -25.20
C PHE A 519 4.25 -25.56 -23.80
N SER A 520 3.06 -25.99 -23.42
CA SER A 520 1.73 -26.18 -24.02
C SER A 520 0.79 -26.30 -22.82
N GLN A 521 -0.43 -25.79 -22.96
CA GLN A 521 -1.52 -25.98 -22.00
C GLN A 521 -2.04 -27.40 -22.08
N ASP A 522 -2.34 -28.02 -20.94
CA ASP A 522 -3.39 -29.03 -20.85
C ASP A 522 -4.23 -28.77 -19.60
N ALA A 523 -5.53 -28.68 -19.85
CA ALA A 523 -6.59 -28.47 -18.87
C ALA A 523 -7.06 -29.81 -18.32
N MET A 524 -7.40 -29.86 -17.03
CA MET A 524 -8.16 -30.96 -16.46
C MET A 524 -9.30 -30.38 -15.60
N GLU A 525 -10.52 -30.57 -16.08
CA GLU A 525 -11.77 -30.26 -15.39
C GLU A 525 -11.95 -31.15 -14.14
N LEU A 526 -12.47 -30.58 -13.05
CA LEU A 526 -12.99 -31.32 -11.92
C LEU A 526 -14.36 -30.72 -11.50
N ASN A 527 -15.40 -31.50 -11.74
CA ASN A 527 -16.76 -31.29 -11.22
C ASN A 527 -16.77 -31.55 -9.70
N ALA A 528 -17.31 -30.61 -8.91
CA ALA A 528 -17.62 -30.84 -7.49
C ALA A 528 -19.03 -30.29 -7.14
N THR A 529 -19.82 -31.12 -6.47
CA THR A 529 -21.19 -30.89 -6.00
C THR A 529 -21.26 -30.11 -4.67
N PRO A 530 -22.41 -29.49 -4.31
CA PRO A 530 -22.48 -28.37 -3.35
C PRO A 530 -22.45 -28.76 -1.85
N MET A 531 -21.65 -29.76 -1.47
CA MET A 531 -21.49 -30.22 -0.08
C MET A 531 -20.04 -30.13 0.44
N GLU A 532 -19.12 -29.57 -0.35
CA GLU A 532 -17.69 -29.38 0.03
C GLU A 532 -17.33 -27.93 0.40
N ALA A 533 -18.29 -27.00 0.36
CA ALA A 533 -18.07 -25.57 0.64
C ALA A 533 -17.93 -25.22 2.15
N GLU A 534 -18.21 -26.15 3.07
CA GLU A 534 -18.16 -25.88 4.52
C GLU A 534 -16.82 -26.23 5.19
N LEU A 535 -15.89 -26.90 4.51
CA LEU A 535 -14.59 -27.31 5.09
C LEU A 535 -13.40 -26.39 4.75
N ALA A 536 -13.62 -25.35 3.93
CA ALA A 536 -12.56 -24.43 3.50
C ALA A 536 -12.05 -23.45 4.60
N TYR A 537 -12.57 -23.52 5.83
CA TYR A 537 -12.19 -22.60 6.92
C TYR A 537 -11.28 -23.19 8.01
N CYS A 538 -10.75 -24.40 7.84
CA CYS A 538 -9.78 -24.98 8.78
C CYS A 538 -8.34 -24.83 8.24
N MET A 539 -7.64 -23.78 8.66
CA MET A 539 -6.24 -23.55 8.29
C MET A 539 -5.27 -24.07 9.36
N SER A 540 -4.46 -25.06 8.99
CA SER A 540 -3.33 -25.60 9.76
C SER A 540 -2.23 -24.55 9.99
N VAL A 541 -1.46 -24.73 11.07
CA VAL A 541 -0.42 -23.81 11.54
C VAL A 541 0.92 -24.54 11.52
N ASP A 542 1.82 -24.19 10.59
CA ASP A 542 3.19 -24.70 10.55
C ASP A 542 4.22 -23.65 11.00
N THR A 543 5.33 -24.15 11.54
CA THR A 543 6.31 -23.48 12.41
C THR A 543 7.43 -22.75 11.65
N SER A 544 7.91 -21.64 12.22
CA SER A 544 9.18 -20.99 11.87
C SER A 544 10.05 -20.78 13.11
N GLN A 545 11.36 -20.96 12.94
CA GLN A 545 12.38 -21.12 13.99
C GLN A 545 12.72 -19.79 14.72
N SER A 546 12.96 -19.89 16.04
CA SER A 546 13.28 -18.79 16.95
C SER A 546 14.78 -18.47 17.02
N VAL A 547 15.12 -17.18 17.20
CA VAL A 547 16.45 -16.69 17.59
C VAL A 547 16.40 -16.10 19.02
N THR A 548 17.51 -16.27 19.71
CA THR A 548 17.81 -16.23 21.15
C THR A 548 17.45 -14.96 21.93
N GLU A 549 17.03 -15.18 23.19
CA GLU A 549 16.70 -14.17 24.21
C GLU A 549 17.91 -13.39 24.74
N VAL A 550 17.73 -12.09 25.00
CA VAL A 550 18.57 -11.32 25.93
C VAL A 550 17.68 -10.70 27.02
N ASN A 551 18.10 -10.96 28.25
CA ASN A 551 17.44 -10.73 29.52
C ASN A 551 17.43 -9.23 29.90
N THR A 552 16.26 -8.63 30.16
CA THR A 552 16.16 -7.36 30.90
C THR A 552 14.96 -7.36 31.85
N LYS A 553 15.23 -7.09 33.13
CA LYS A 553 14.25 -6.98 34.22
C LYS A 553 13.34 -5.75 34.04
N PRO A 554 12.08 -5.78 34.50
CA PRO A 554 11.16 -4.66 34.34
C PRO A 554 11.38 -3.58 35.40
N LEU A 555 11.45 -2.32 34.97
CA LEU A 555 11.22 -1.15 35.82
C LEU A 555 9.72 -0.90 35.96
N THR A 556 9.25 -0.90 37.21
CA THR A 556 7.95 -0.35 37.63
C THR A 556 7.89 1.16 37.41
N HIS A 557 6.85 1.66 36.75
CA HIS A 557 6.43 3.07 36.88
C HIS A 557 4.90 3.19 36.97
N PRO A 558 4.38 4.18 37.73
CA PRO A 558 3.00 4.23 38.20
C PRO A 558 2.17 5.21 37.37
N TYR A 559 1.17 4.71 36.65
CA TYR A 559 0.09 5.56 36.13
C TYR A 559 -1.22 4.78 36.21
N LEU A 560 -1.93 4.96 37.33
CA LEU A 560 -3.34 4.59 37.47
C LEU A 560 -4.17 5.76 36.93
N CYS A 561 -4.70 5.64 35.72
CA CYS A 561 -5.76 6.51 35.24
C CYS A 561 -7.09 5.79 35.47
N VAL A 562 -7.86 6.28 36.45
CA VAL A 562 -9.24 5.81 36.69
C VAL A 562 -10.13 6.47 35.64
N SER A 563 -10.44 5.74 34.56
CA SER A 563 -11.50 6.13 33.63
C SER A 563 -12.81 5.49 34.06
N VAL A 564 -13.76 6.31 34.50
CA VAL A 564 -15.14 5.90 34.78
C VAL A 564 -15.83 5.68 33.44
N GLY A 565 -16.03 4.42 33.05
CA GLY A 565 -16.73 4.04 31.82
C GLY A 565 -18.23 4.37 31.87
N VAL A 566 -18.82 4.67 30.71
CA VAL A 566 -20.22 5.12 30.50
C VAL A 566 -21.26 3.98 30.63
N TYR A 567 -20.91 2.86 31.27
CA TYR A 567 -21.79 1.69 31.39
C TYR A 567 -23.02 1.91 32.28
N SER A 568 -23.13 3.03 33.00
CA SER A 568 -24.21 3.30 33.96
C SER A 568 -25.56 3.67 33.32
N HIS A 569 -25.59 4.15 32.07
CA HIS A 569 -26.81 4.72 31.47
C HIS A 569 -27.63 3.76 30.59
N TRP A 570 -27.08 2.62 30.18
CA TRP A 570 -27.68 1.79 29.14
C TRP A 570 -28.56 0.63 29.65
N MET A 571 -28.56 0.35 30.96
CA MET A 571 -29.44 -0.68 31.54
C MET A 571 -30.90 -0.23 31.76
N ALA A 572 -31.24 1.04 31.48
CA ALA A 572 -32.56 1.59 31.83
C ALA A 572 -33.65 1.55 30.72
N ASN A 573 -33.30 1.27 29.46
CA ASN A 573 -34.25 1.41 28.33
C ASN A 573 -34.75 0.08 27.73
N ASN A 574 -35.03 -0.91 28.58
CA ASN A 574 -35.79 -2.12 28.22
C ASN A 574 -37.19 -2.11 28.85
N GLN A 575 -37.97 -1.03 28.68
CA GLN A 575 -39.40 -1.06 28.95
C GLN A 575 -40.18 -0.81 27.66
N LEU A 576 -41.01 -1.79 27.31
CA LEU A 576 -41.98 -1.73 26.21
C LEU A 576 -42.91 -0.52 26.37
N PRO A 577 -43.36 0.12 25.28
CA PRO A 577 -44.51 0.99 25.35
C PRO A 577 -45.79 0.15 25.46
N GLU A 578 -46.49 0.26 26.59
CA GLU A 578 -47.87 -0.20 26.71
C GLU A 578 -48.78 0.60 25.77
N VAL A 579 -49.65 -0.14 25.09
CA VAL A 579 -50.68 0.35 24.20
C VAL A 579 -51.80 1.00 25.01
N LEU A 580 -52.11 2.28 24.73
CA LEU A 580 -53.46 2.84 24.59
C LEU A 580 -53.42 4.18 23.85
#